data_AF-A0A816XZR9-F1
#
_entry.id   AF-A0A816XZR9-F1
#
_cell.length_a   1.000
_cell.length_b   1.000
_cell.length_c   1.000
_cell.angle_alpha   90.00
_cell.angle_beta   90.00
_cell.angle_gamma   90.00
#
_symmetry.space_group_name_H-M   'P 1'
#
loop_
_entity.id
_entity.type
_entity.pdbx_description
1 polymer ?
#
loop_
_entity_poly.entity_id
_entity_poly.type
_entity_poly.pdbx_seq_one_letter_code
_entity_poly.pdbx_strand_id
1 'polypeptide(L)'
;MSDTEKYDAILMNVASQHTGGIQELLDTLFGFFARKTDLYTSPNVTDKPEDLILKAFRKWEKVAVEKHKKDKAERDETDRIRRDKLRRKREEEEAAKNESSRIVEVTDEEAEKIKQESAQAKAQKLATDDETPVEKQSEPATTTESSGDNDENNKDAKKEDEDENEDDKGKEKPNKGNGWDGPEYSWTQTLEEIDLRVPIKLNIRVKSKDIIVKFERKHLYVGLRGHPPIIDGETFAELKKEESMWTLDDGKAIHIVIEKINKMEWWSRVVKTDPEINTRKVQPENSKLSDLDGETRSMVEKMMYDQHRREAGLPTSDEQKKQDMLKKFMEAHPEMDFTKCKFN
;
A
#
# COMPACT_ATOMS: atom_id res chain seq x y z
N MET A 1 -27.23 27.05 0.40
CA MET A 1 -27.74 26.10 1.41
C MET A 1 -29.25 26.08 1.31
N SER A 2 -29.87 24.92 1.44
CA SER A 2 -31.33 24.81 1.60
C SER A 2 -31.73 25.02 3.07
N ASP A 3 -32.95 25.50 3.34
CA ASP A 3 -33.42 25.74 4.73
C ASP A 3 -33.40 24.47 5.62
N THR A 4 -33.38 23.29 5.01
CA THR A 4 -33.20 22.00 5.70
C THR A 4 -31.80 21.85 6.29
N GLU A 5 -30.75 22.17 5.53
CA GLU A 5 -29.34 21.99 5.93
C GLU A 5 -28.97 22.81 7.18
N LYS A 6 -29.71 23.89 7.44
CA LYS A 6 -29.53 24.76 8.62
C LYS A 6 -29.61 24.01 9.95
N TYR A 7 -30.38 22.92 10.01
CA TYR A 7 -30.58 22.14 11.23
C TYR A 7 -29.70 20.90 11.33
N ASP A 8 -28.96 20.54 10.27
CA ASP A 8 -28.15 19.32 10.21
C ASP A 8 -27.11 19.27 11.33
N ALA A 9 -26.47 20.40 11.68
CA ALA A 9 -25.51 20.45 12.79
C ALA A 9 -26.15 20.16 14.17
N ILE A 10 -27.43 20.50 14.35
CA ILE A 10 -28.17 20.21 15.59
C ILE A 10 -28.63 18.74 15.57
N LEU A 11 -29.16 18.27 14.44
CA LEU A 11 -29.62 16.89 14.28
C LEU A 11 -28.47 15.88 14.38
N MET A 12 -27.29 16.20 13.84
CA MET A 12 -26.06 15.41 13.99
C MET A 12 -25.56 15.38 15.44
N ASN A 13 -25.62 16.50 16.16
CA ASN A 13 -25.26 16.53 17.58
C ASN A 13 -26.21 15.62 18.40
N VAL A 14 -27.52 15.72 18.17
CA VAL A 14 -28.50 14.81 18.79
C VAL A 14 -28.24 13.36 18.37
N ALA A 15 -27.99 13.06 17.10
CA ALA A 15 -27.68 11.72 16.62
C ALA A 15 -26.41 11.12 17.28
N SER A 16 -25.35 11.91 17.42
CA SER A 16 -24.08 11.47 18.02
C SER A 16 -24.17 11.13 19.52
N GLN A 17 -25.25 11.51 20.19
CA GLN A 17 -25.51 11.17 21.60
C GLN A 17 -26.26 9.84 21.79
N HIS A 18 -26.76 9.22 20.70
CA HIS A 18 -27.52 7.97 20.75
C HIS A 18 -26.62 6.78 20.41
N THR A 19 -26.27 5.97 21.42
CA THR A 19 -25.37 4.81 21.24
C THR A 19 -26.10 3.58 20.69
N GLY A 20 -27.44 3.53 20.77
CA GLY A 20 -28.30 2.59 20.05
C GLY A 20 -28.54 2.96 18.59
N GLY A 21 -27.87 4.01 18.07
CA GLY A 21 -27.93 4.44 16.69
C GLY A 21 -29.32 4.92 16.25
N ILE A 22 -29.67 4.67 14.99
CA ILE A 22 -30.87 5.24 14.34
C ILE A 22 -32.20 4.84 15.02
N GLN A 23 -32.27 3.67 15.66
CA GLN A 23 -33.49 3.23 16.33
C GLN A 23 -33.77 4.06 17.59
N GLU A 24 -32.73 4.30 18.41
CA GLU A 24 -32.82 5.10 19.62
C GLU A 24 -33.08 6.58 19.30
N LEU A 25 -32.44 7.11 18.24
CA LEU A 25 -32.70 8.46 17.75
C LEU A 25 -34.15 8.66 17.29
N LEU A 26 -34.74 7.66 16.63
CA LEU A 26 -36.14 7.68 16.21
C LEU A 26 -37.09 7.62 17.41
N ASP A 27 -36.81 6.79 18.43
CA ASP A 27 -37.64 6.75 19.66
C ASP A 27 -37.57 8.09 20.43
N THR A 28 -36.39 8.68 20.56
CA THR A 28 -36.25 10.04 21.12
C THR A 28 -37.06 11.07 20.34
N LEU A 29 -37.10 10.99 19.01
CA LEU A 29 -37.85 11.90 18.14
C LEU A 29 -39.38 11.72 18.27
N PHE A 30 -39.88 10.48 18.22
CA PHE A 30 -41.30 10.20 18.40
C PHE A 30 -41.76 10.49 19.83
N GLY A 31 -40.92 10.18 20.83
CA GLY A 31 -41.11 10.59 22.22
C GLY A 31 -41.09 12.11 22.42
N PHE A 32 -40.28 12.85 21.68
CA PHE A 32 -40.35 14.32 21.65
C PHE A 32 -41.69 14.79 21.08
N PHE A 33 -42.15 14.25 19.95
CA PHE A 33 -43.45 14.59 19.39
C PHE A 33 -44.59 14.29 20.39
N ALA A 34 -44.56 13.14 21.07
CA ALA A 34 -45.55 12.78 22.10
C ALA A 34 -45.55 13.70 23.33
N ARG A 35 -44.42 14.34 23.67
CA ARG A 35 -44.28 15.24 24.83
C ARG A 35 -44.42 16.73 24.50
N LYS A 36 -44.29 17.13 23.23
CA LYS A 36 -44.13 18.53 22.81
C LYS A 36 -44.92 18.96 21.56
N THR A 37 -45.68 18.05 20.94
CA THR A 37 -46.57 18.36 19.81
C THR A 37 -47.93 17.70 20.00
N ASP A 38 -48.93 18.12 19.23
CA ASP A 38 -50.25 17.51 19.16
C ASP A 38 -50.34 16.33 18.18
N LEU A 39 -49.21 15.85 17.62
CA LEU A 39 -49.17 14.84 16.55
C LEU A 39 -50.00 13.58 16.83
N TYR A 40 -50.13 13.16 18.09
CA TYR A 40 -50.89 11.96 18.50
C TYR A 40 -52.26 12.27 19.11
N THR A 41 -52.60 13.54 19.32
CA THR A 41 -53.76 14.00 20.11
C THR A 41 -54.64 15.01 19.40
N SER A 42 -54.20 15.55 18.26
CA SER A 42 -54.93 16.57 17.50
C SER A 42 -56.22 15.99 16.89
N PRO A 43 -57.41 16.51 17.24
CA PRO A 43 -58.69 15.93 16.81
C PRO A 43 -59.06 16.25 15.34
N ASN A 44 -58.22 17.02 14.64
CA ASN A 44 -58.53 17.61 13.32
C ASN A 44 -57.68 17.03 12.16
N VAL A 45 -56.88 15.98 12.38
CA VAL A 45 -56.02 15.43 11.31
C VAL A 45 -56.83 14.46 10.43
N THR A 46 -57.01 14.81 9.16
CA THR A 46 -57.73 13.98 8.16
C THR A 46 -56.91 12.76 7.71
N ASP A 47 -55.59 12.90 7.64
CA ASP A 47 -54.62 11.81 7.46
C ASP A 47 -54.26 11.23 8.84
N LYS A 48 -53.94 9.93 8.98
CA LYS A 48 -53.40 9.45 10.27
C LYS A 48 -52.00 10.00 10.52
N PRO A 49 -51.54 10.11 11.78
CA PRO A 49 -50.16 10.49 12.08
C PRO A 49 -49.14 9.53 11.40
N GLU A 50 -49.49 8.25 11.33
CA GLU A 50 -48.76 7.20 10.60
C GLU A 50 -48.58 7.55 9.10
N ASP A 51 -49.66 7.98 8.44
CA ASP A 51 -49.66 8.34 7.02
C ASP A 51 -48.79 9.57 6.75
N LEU A 52 -48.81 10.57 7.64
CA LEU A 52 -47.96 11.76 7.54
C LEU A 52 -46.47 11.41 7.66
N ILE A 53 -46.11 10.54 8.61
CA ILE A 53 -44.73 10.06 8.81
C ILE A 53 -44.28 9.24 7.60
N LEU A 54 -45.12 8.32 7.11
CA LEU A 54 -44.85 7.52 5.91
C LEU A 54 -44.70 8.39 4.65
N LYS A 55 -45.54 9.40 4.47
CA LYS A 55 -45.50 10.36 3.34
C LYS A 55 -44.22 11.20 3.36
N ALA A 56 -43.74 11.60 4.54
CA ALA A 56 -42.44 12.25 4.71
C ALA A 56 -41.27 11.29 4.42
N PHE A 57 -41.31 10.07 4.94
CA PHE A 57 -40.30 9.04 4.67
C PHE A 57 -40.19 8.72 3.17
N ARG A 58 -41.31 8.40 2.51
CA ARG A 58 -41.37 8.08 1.06
C ARG A 58 -40.94 9.24 0.16
N LYS A 59 -41.01 10.49 0.63
CA LYS A 59 -40.42 11.64 -0.08
C LYS A 59 -38.90 11.56 -0.07
N TRP A 60 -38.29 11.41 1.10
CA TRP A 60 -36.83 11.43 1.26
C TRP A 60 -36.16 10.13 0.80
N GLU A 61 -36.85 8.99 0.91
CA GLU A 61 -36.43 7.70 0.30
C GLU A 61 -36.15 7.86 -1.20
N LYS A 62 -37.06 8.51 -1.95
CA LYS A 62 -36.87 8.77 -3.39
C LYS A 62 -35.64 9.65 -3.65
N VAL A 63 -35.50 10.75 -2.92
CA VAL A 63 -34.35 11.66 -3.05
C VAL A 63 -33.03 10.95 -2.76
N ALA A 64 -32.98 10.11 -1.72
CA ALA A 64 -31.79 9.33 -1.37
C ALA A 64 -31.45 8.27 -2.45
N VAL A 65 -32.46 7.56 -2.98
CA VAL A 65 -32.28 6.57 -4.05
C VAL A 65 -31.87 7.22 -5.37
N GLU A 66 -32.44 8.38 -5.72
CA GLU A 66 -32.08 9.15 -6.92
C GLU A 66 -30.66 9.71 -6.81
N LYS A 67 -30.29 10.28 -5.66
CA LYS A 67 -28.90 10.69 -5.39
C LYS A 67 -27.94 9.50 -5.50
N HIS A 68 -28.20 8.39 -4.82
CA HIS A 68 -27.33 7.21 -4.88
C HIS A 68 -27.19 6.65 -6.31
N LYS A 69 -28.28 6.66 -7.11
CA LYS A 69 -28.23 6.29 -8.54
C LYS A 69 -27.36 7.24 -9.35
N LYS A 70 -27.48 8.56 -9.14
CA LYS A 70 -26.65 9.57 -9.81
C LYS A 70 -25.18 9.42 -9.42
N ASP A 71 -24.90 9.39 -8.12
CA ASP A 71 -23.56 9.27 -7.55
C ASP A 71 -22.89 7.95 -7.97
N LYS A 72 -23.66 6.89 -8.29
CA LYS A 72 -23.15 5.67 -8.93
C LYS A 72 -22.89 5.86 -10.43
N ALA A 73 -23.86 6.38 -11.19
CA ALA A 73 -23.71 6.56 -12.64
C ALA A 73 -22.53 7.50 -13.00
N GLU A 74 -22.28 8.52 -12.17
CA GLU A 74 -21.14 9.43 -12.28
C GLU A 74 -19.80 8.67 -12.09
N ARG A 75 -19.72 7.75 -11.10
CA ARG A 75 -18.58 6.84 -10.93
C ARG A 75 -18.43 5.88 -12.12
N ASP A 76 -19.48 5.15 -12.48
CA ASP A 76 -19.48 4.17 -13.58
C ASP A 76 -19.00 4.80 -14.92
N GLU A 77 -19.39 6.05 -15.21
CA GLU A 77 -18.96 6.79 -16.41
C GLU A 77 -17.53 7.35 -16.28
N THR A 78 -17.10 7.84 -15.11
CA THR A 78 -15.68 8.24 -14.92
C THR A 78 -14.72 7.06 -15.06
N ASP A 79 -15.08 5.88 -14.54
CA ASP A 79 -14.31 4.64 -14.72
C ASP A 79 -14.34 4.13 -16.17
N ARG A 80 -15.41 4.40 -16.92
CA ARG A 80 -15.46 4.13 -18.36
C ARG A 80 -14.52 5.06 -19.13
N ILE A 81 -14.61 6.38 -18.90
CA ILE A 81 -13.72 7.38 -19.52
C ILE A 81 -12.25 7.07 -19.20
N ARG A 82 -11.93 6.66 -17.96
CA ARG A 82 -10.58 6.21 -17.58
C ARG A 82 -10.14 4.98 -18.38
N ARG A 83 -10.97 3.94 -18.51
CA ARG A 83 -10.67 2.73 -19.28
C ARG A 83 -10.52 2.98 -20.78
N ASP A 84 -11.39 3.81 -21.37
CA ASP A 84 -11.32 4.17 -22.79
C ASP A 84 -10.06 5.01 -23.09
N LYS A 85 -9.69 5.94 -22.21
CA LYS A 85 -8.43 6.70 -22.30
C LYS A 85 -7.20 5.79 -22.17
N LEU A 86 -7.21 4.82 -21.25
CA LEU A 86 -6.13 3.85 -21.08
C LEU A 86 -5.99 2.93 -22.30
N ARG A 87 -7.11 2.45 -22.86
CA ARG A 87 -7.09 1.63 -24.07
C ARG A 87 -6.52 2.40 -25.26
N ARG A 88 -6.98 3.64 -25.50
CA ARG A 88 -6.47 4.47 -26.61
C ARG A 88 -4.97 4.76 -26.46
N LYS A 89 -4.47 4.96 -25.23
CA LYS A 89 -3.03 5.12 -24.97
C LYS A 89 -2.23 3.84 -25.29
N ARG A 90 -2.78 2.65 -25.02
CA ARG A 90 -2.14 1.37 -25.39
C ARG A 90 -2.16 1.17 -26.91
N GLU A 91 -3.26 1.49 -27.57
CA GLU A 91 -3.38 1.46 -29.05
C GLU A 91 -2.37 2.44 -29.70
N GLU A 92 -2.21 3.66 -29.16
CA GLU A 92 -1.20 4.65 -29.58
C GLU A 92 0.23 4.13 -29.37
N GLU A 93 0.53 3.50 -28.23
CA GLU A 93 1.85 2.92 -27.93
C GLU A 93 2.18 1.68 -28.77
N GLU A 94 1.18 0.85 -29.11
CA GLU A 94 1.36 -0.31 -29.99
C GLU A 94 1.49 0.11 -31.44
N ALA A 95 0.75 1.12 -31.90
CA ALA A 95 0.93 1.72 -33.22
C ALA A 95 2.34 2.31 -33.37
N ALA A 96 2.81 3.10 -32.40
CA ALA A 96 4.16 3.67 -32.42
C ALA A 96 5.26 2.59 -32.42
N LYS A 97 5.08 1.49 -31.67
CA LYS A 97 6.00 0.33 -31.72
C LYS A 97 5.98 -0.32 -33.11
N ASN A 98 4.80 -0.63 -33.64
CA ASN A 98 4.64 -1.33 -34.91
C ASN A 98 5.18 -0.51 -36.10
N GLU A 99 4.96 0.81 -36.09
CA GLU A 99 5.52 1.74 -37.07
C GLU A 99 7.05 1.87 -36.95
N SER A 100 7.59 1.85 -35.73
CA SER A 100 9.06 1.77 -35.52
C SER A 100 9.67 0.41 -35.91
N SER A 101 8.86 -0.65 -36.04
CA SER A 101 9.28 -1.96 -36.57
C SER A 101 8.90 -2.18 -38.04
N ARG A 102 8.46 -1.15 -38.76
CA ARG A 102 8.07 -1.26 -40.18
C ARG A 102 9.31 -1.32 -41.08
N ILE A 103 9.91 -2.51 -41.15
CA ILE A 103 10.96 -2.85 -42.11
C ILE A 103 10.46 -2.56 -43.53
N VAL A 104 11.24 -1.84 -44.32
CA VAL A 104 11.05 -1.70 -45.77
C VAL A 104 11.68 -2.92 -46.43
N GLU A 105 10.93 -3.61 -47.28
CA GLU A 105 11.40 -4.80 -47.99
C GLU A 105 12.48 -4.43 -49.01
N VAL A 106 13.71 -4.92 -48.80
CA VAL A 106 14.77 -4.88 -49.81
C VAL A 106 14.53 -6.04 -50.77
N THR A 107 14.38 -5.72 -52.06
CA THR A 107 14.08 -6.70 -53.13
C THR A 107 15.23 -7.70 -53.37
N ASP A 108 14.88 -8.92 -53.75
CA ASP A 108 15.78 -10.09 -53.82
C ASP A 108 17.07 -9.91 -54.65
N GLU A 109 17.09 -8.97 -55.61
CA GLU A 109 18.25 -8.71 -56.50
C GLU A 109 19.52 -8.29 -55.74
N GLU A 110 19.41 -7.68 -54.56
CA GLU A 110 20.57 -7.24 -53.77
C GLU A 110 21.19 -8.40 -52.94
N ALA A 111 20.38 -9.41 -52.59
CA ALA A 111 20.82 -10.57 -51.82
C ALA A 111 21.70 -11.57 -52.61
N GLU A 112 21.71 -11.49 -53.94
CA GLU A 112 22.58 -12.32 -54.78
C GLU A 112 24.01 -11.77 -54.89
N LYS A 113 24.18 -10.44 -54.95
CA LYS A 113 25.51 -9.80 -55.10
C LYS A 113 26.44 -10.16 -53.94
N ILE A 114 25.94 -10.06 -52.71
CA ILE A 114 26.70 -10.35 -51.48
C ILE A 114 27.15 -11.83 -51.44
N LYS A 115 26.37 -12.76 -52.02
CA LYS A 115 26.77 -14.18 -52.16
C LYS A 115 27.86 -14.37 -53.21
N GLN A 116 27.86 -13.61 -54.30
CA GLN A 116 28.89 -13.71 -55.35
C GLN A 116 30.24 -13.15 -54.88
N GLU A 117 30.24 -12.00 -54.20
CA GLU A 117 31.49 -11.37 -53.69
C GLU A 117 32.12 -12.21 -52.56
N SER A 118 31.32 -12.71 -51.63
CA SER A 118 31.81 -13.57 -50.53
C SER A 118 32.29 -14.95 -50.98
N ALA A 119 31.81 -15.45 -52.14
CA ALA A 119 32.35 -16.65 -52.78
C ALA A 119 33.74 -16.39 -53.40
N GLN A 120 33.92 -15.27 -54.10
CA GLN A 120 35.21 -14.92 -54.72
C GLN A 120 36.30 -14.67 -53.67
N ALA A 121 35.97 -14.01 -52.56
CA ALA A 121 36.92 -13.75 -51.47
C ALA A 121 37.48 -15.04 -50.79
N LYS A 122 36.77 -16.18 -50.87
CA LYS A 122 37.24 -17.46 -50.32
C LYS A 122 38.15 -18.25 -51.27
N ALA A 123 38.17 -17.93 -52.57
CA ALA A 123 38.98 -18.65 -53.56
C ALA A 123 40.48 -18.27 -53.57
N GLN A 124 40.89 -17.21 -52.86
CA GLN A 124 42.26 -16.67 -52.89
C GLN A 124 43.08 -16.87 -51.60
N LYS A 125 42.69 -17.79 -50.70
CA LYS A 125 43.40 -18.04 -49.43
C LYS A 125 43.79 -19.51 -49.13
N LEU A 126 43.69 -20.42 -50.10
CA LEU A 126 44.26 -21.78 -50.01
C LEU A 126 45.22 -22.02 -51.19
N ALA A 127 46.49 -21.68 -51.01
CA ALA A 127 47.58 -21.99 -51.95
C ALA A 127 48.99 -21.82 -51.31
N THR A 128 49.23 -22.44 -50.15
CA THR A 128 50.58 -22.71 -49.63
C THR A 128 50.53 -23.78 -48.54
N ASP A 129 51.04 -24.94 -48.92
CA ASP A 129 51.31 -26.17 -48.15
C ASP A 129 52.35 -25.92 -47.02
N ASP A 130 52.57 -26.78 -46.01
CA ASP A 130 51.84 -27.99 -45.52
C ASP A 130 51.82 -27.92 -43.95
N GLU A 131 51.97 -28.90 -43.04
CA GLU A 131 52.28 -30.34 -43.02
C GLU A 131 51.21 -31.13 -42.22
N THR A 132 51.28 -32.47 -42.25
CA THR A 132 50.35 -33.42 -41.58
C THR A 132 51.13 -34.52 -40.82
N PRO A 133 50.52 -35.53 -40.14
CA PRO A 133 49.17 -35.73 -39.56
C PRO A 133 49.23 -36.25 -38.07
N VAL A 134 48.20 -37.00 -37.61
CA VAL A 134 48.17 -37.99 -36.49
C VAL A 134 47.92 -37.43 -35.06
N GLU A 135 46.94 -37.88 -34.25
CA GLU A 135 45.80 -38.79 -34.49
C GLU A 135 44.60 -38.55 -33.49
N LYS A 136 43.50 -39.26 -33.75
CA LYS A 136 42.42 -39.84 -32.89
C LYS A 136 42.62 -39.82 -31.34
N GLN A 137 41.59 -39.90 -30.46
CA GLN A 137 40.19 -40.34 -30.62
C GLN A 137 39.24 -39.88 -29.48
N SER A 138 37.93 -39.99 -29.73
CA SER A 138 36.74 -40.13 -28.85
C SER A 138 36.83 -40.09 -27.30
N GLU A 139 35.91 -39.31 -26.71
CA GLU A 139 34.79 -39.70 -25.78
C GLU A 139 34.68 -41.15 -25.23
N PRO A 140 33.88 -41.42 -24.14
CA PRO A 140 33.03 -40.52 -23.31
C PRO A 140 33.16 -40.69 -21.76
N ALA A 141 32.25 -40.01 -21.06
CA ALA A 141 31.97 -39.91 -19.62
C ALA A 141 31.88 -41.20 -18.75
N THR A 142 31.91 -41.01 -17.42
CA THR A 142 31.07 -41.75 -16.44
C THR A 142 30.83 -40.92 -15.16
N THR A 143 29.62 -41.00 -14.62
CA THR A 143 29.14 -40.38 -13.36
C THR A 143 29.34 -41.29 -12.14
N THR A 144 29.53 -40.73 -10.94
CA THR A 144 28.87 -41.26 -9.72
C THR A 144 28.78 -40.23 -8.58
N GLU A 145 27.86 -40.49 -7.65
CA GLU A 145 27.40 -39.60 -6.58
C GLU A 145 28.06 -39.90 -5.21
N SER A 146 28.19 -38.88 -4.35
CA SER A 146 27.98 -38.96 -2.88
C SER A 146 28.15 -37.53 -2.31
N SER A 147 27.16 -36.89 -1.68
CA SER A 147 26.50 -37.24 -0.41
C SER A 147 27.43 -37.11 0.80
N GLY A 148 27.29 -36.00 1.53
CA GLY A 148 28.03 -35.70 2.76
C GLY A 148 27.40 -34.50 3.49
N ASP A 149 26.78 -34.77 4.63
CA ASP A 149 26.06 -33.80 5.48
C ASP A 149 27.01 -33.06 6.44
N ASN A 150 26.61 -31.87 6.89
CA ASN A 150 27.05 -31.24 8.15
C ASN A 150 26.31 -29.91 8.39
N ASP A 151 25.38 -29.94 9.35
CA ASP A 151 24.85 -28.76 10.05
C ASP A 151 25.89 -28.25 11.07
N GLU A 152 26.13 -26.93 11.15
CA GLU A 152 26.27 -26.24 12.44
C GLU A 152 26.35 -24.69 12.34
N ASN A 153 25.62 -24.04 13.25
CA ASN A 153 25.96 -22.79 13.96
C ASN A 153 26.32 -21.50 13.19
N ASN A 154 25.27 -20.70 12.97
CA ASN A 154 25.14 -19.30 13.42
C ASN A 154 26.44 -18.51 13.72
N LYS A 155 26.68 -17.44 12.95
CA LYS A 155 27.35 -16.23 13.43
C LYS A 155 26.60 -14.96 13.04
N ASP A 156 25.92 -14.40 14.03
CA ASP A 156 25.28 -13.09 14.03
C ASP A 156 26.20 -11.91 13.61
N ALA A 157 25.53 -10.88 13.07
CA ALA A 157 25.84 -9.46 13.22
C ALA A 157 27.29 -8.97 12.97
N LYS A 158 27.56 -8.55 11.72
CA LYS A 158 28.09 -7.19 11.42
C LYS A 158 28.14 -6.87 9.92
N LYS A 159 27.31 -5.89 9.48
CA LYS A 159 27.53 -4.88 8.41
C LYS A 159 26.18 -4.32 7.88
N GLU A 160 25.56 -3.41 8.63
CA GLU A 160 24.44 -2.56 8.14
C GLU A 160 24.52 -1.15 8.78
N ASP A 161 25.70 -0.54 8.79
CA ASP A 161 25.97 0.78 9.40
C ASP A 161 26.63 1.76 8.40
N GLU A 162 26.26 1.69 7.12
CA GLU A 162 26.76 2.59 6.05
C GLU A 162 25.59 3.11 5.17
N ASP A 163 24.67 3.90 5.76
CA ASP A 163 23.95 5.03 5.12
C ASP A 163 22.94 5.72 6.08
N GLU A 164 23.42 6.22 7.23
CA GLU A 164 22.61 7.07 8.11
C GLU A 164 22.57 8.53 7.59
N ASN A 165 21.52 8.84 6.83
CA ASN A 165 21.18 10.21 6.41
C ASN A 165 21.08 11.15 7.62
N GLU A 166 21.46 12.43 7.47
CA GLU A 166 21.51 13.36 8.61
C GLU A 166 20.14 13.57 9.30
N ASP A 167 19.05 13.46 8.55
CA ASP A 167 17.66 13.51 9.04
C ASP A 167 17.31 12.38 10.04
N ASP A 168 18.04 11.27 10.02
CA ASP A 168 17.70 10.04 10.74
C ASP A 168 18.42 9.96 12.10
N LYS A 169 19.43 10.81 12.31
CA LYS A 169 20.24 10.89 13.53
C LYS A 169 19.36 11.16 14.75
N GLY A 170 19.33 10.21 15.69
CA GLY A 170 18.57 10.31 16.95
C GLY A 170 17.13 9.81 16.88
N LYS A 171 16.72 9.15 15.78
CA LYS A 171 15.45 8.40 15.70
C LYS A 171 15.70 6.92 15.98
N GLU A 172 14.79 6.27 16.69
CA GLU A 172 14.91 4.85 17.04
C GLU A 172 14.52 3.94 15.87
N LYS A 173 15.06 2.71 15.82
CA LYS A 173 14.66 1.72 14.80
C LYS A 173 13.27 1.17 15.17
N PRO A 174 12.29 1.14 14.24
CA PRO A 174 10.99 0.55 14.50
C PRO A 174 11.07 -0.91 14.98
N ASN A 175 10.14 -1.32 15.84
CA ASN A 175 9.97 -2.73 16.22
C ASN A 175 9.36 -3.55 15.06
N LYS A 176 9.19 -4.87 15.27
CA LYS A 176 8.66 -5.78 14.24
C LYS A 176 7.24 -5.48 13.77
N GLY A 177 6.48 -4.66 14.51
CA GLY A 177 5.16 -4.18 14.12
C GLY A 177 5.15 -2.68 13.85
N ASN A 178 6.25 -2.12 13.35
CA ASN A 178 6.38 -0.73 12.90
C ASN A 178 6.12 0.35 13.96
N GLY A 179 6.14 -0.01 15.25
CA GLY A 179 6.03 0.89 16.38
C GLY A 179 7.30 0.91 17.23
N TRP A 180 7.15 1.04 18.55
CA TRP A 180 8.25 1.25 19.51
C TRP A 180 8.05 0.44 20.79
N ASP A 181 9.15 -0.01 21.38
CA ASP A 181 9.20 -0.83 22.59
C ASP A 181 9.77 -0.02 23.77
N GLY A 182 8.91 0.75 24.44
CA GLY A 182 9.30 1.65 25.53
C GLY A 182 9.34 1.02 26.93
N PRO A 183 9.91 1.71 27.94
CA PRO A 183 10.02 1.18 29.31
C PRO A 183 8.69 1.03 30.05
N GLU A 184 7.69 1.87 29.74
CA GLU A 184 6.37 1.87 30.39
C GLU A 184 5.27 1.22 29.56
N TYR A 185 5.40 1.23 28.22
CA TYR A 185 4.47 0.61 27.28
C TYR A 185 5.18 0.34 25.94
N SER A 186 4.67 -0.62 25.18
CA SER A 186 5.06 -0.82 23.78
C SER A 186 3.86 -0.62 22.85
N TRP A 187 4.11 -0.38 21.58
CA TRP A 187 3.07 -0.27 20.56
C TRP A 187 3.53 -0.75 19.19
N THR A 188 2.55 -1.10 18.35
CA THR A 188 2.68 -1.50 16.96
C THR A 188 1.61 -0.78 16.13
N GLN A 189 1.78 -0.66 14.82
CA GLN A 189 0.82 0.05 13.96
C GLN A 189 0.68 -0.60 12.57
N THR A 190 -0.51 -0.44 12.01
CA THR A 190 -0.76 -0.58 10.56
C THR A 190 -0.89 0.83 9.94
N LEU A 191 -1.32 0.93 8.68
CA LEU A 191 -1.74 2.22 8.14
C LEU A 191 -3.05 2.73 8.75
N GLU A 192 -3.88 1.84 9.30
CA GLU A 192 -5.24 2.15 9.77
C GLU A 192 -5.31 2.38 11.29
N GLU A 193 -4.59 1.58 12.08
CA GLU A 193 -4.71 1.56 13.54
C GLU A 193 -3.34 1.50 14.26
N ILE A 194 -3.38 1.67 15.59
CA ILE A 194 -2.26 1.48 16.50
C ILE A 194 -2.70 0.58 17.66
N ASP A 195 -2.01 -0.54 17.84
CA ASP A 195 -2.12 -1.41 19.01
C ASP A 195 -1.09 -1.01 20.06
N LEU A 196 -1.53 -0.69 21.26
CA LEU A 196 -0.72 -0.16 22.35
C LEU A 196 -0.93 -1.00 23.60
N ARG A 197 0.17 -1.49 24.18
CA ARG A 197 0.18 -2.42 25.31
C ARG A 197 0.91 -1.86 26.52
N VAL A 198 0.16 -1.62 27.60
CA VAL A 198 0.67 -1.07 28.86
C VAL A 198 0.75 -2.17 29.94
N PRO A 199 1.94 -2.73 30.25
CA PRO A 199 2.09 -3.70 31.34
C PRO A 199 1.89 -3.05 32.72
N ILE A 200 1.01 -3.63 33.53
CA ILE A 200 0.72 -3.15 34.89
C ILE A 200 1.79 -3.71 35.85
N LYS A 201 2.73 -2.87 36.26
CA LYS A 201 3.86 -3.20 37.15
C LYS A 201 3.48 -3.41 38.63
N LEU A 202 2.23 -3.73 38.94
CA LEU A 202 1.73 -3.92 40.30
C LEU A 202 1.53 -5.41 40.62
N ASN A 203 1.96 -5.85 41.80
CA ASN A 203 1.79 -7.24 42.25
C ASN A 203 0.37 -7.55 42.78
N ILE A 204 -0.65 -6.93 42.18
CA ILE A 204 -2.07 -7.10 42.49
C ILE A 204 -2.89 -7.14 41.19
N ARG A 205 -3.94 -7.98 41.14
CA ARG A 205 -4.80 -8.09 39.95
C ARG A 205 -5.73 -6.87 39.87
N VAL A 206 -5.42 -5.95 38.96
CA VAL A 206 -6.23 -4.75 38.70
C VAL A 206 -7.58 -5.14 38.09
N LYS A 207 -8.60 -4.30 38.30
CA LYS A 207 -9.94 -4.43 37.70
C LYS A 207 -10.25 -3.20 36.86
N SER A 208 -11.07 -3.35 35.81
CA SER A 208 -11.37 -2.27 34.85
C SER A 208 -11.92 -0.99 35.49
N LYS A 209 -12.64 -1.13 36.62
CA LYS A 209 -13.15 0.01 37.41
C LYS A 209 -12.07 0.91 38.03
N ASP A 210 -10.82 0.44 38.10
CA ASP A 210 -9.67 1.10 38.73
C ASP A 210 -8.70 1.68 37.66
N ILE A 211 -8.97 1.42 36.39
CA ILE A 211 -8.28 2.00 35.22
C ILE A 211 -9.03 3.25 34.76
N ILE A 212 -8.30 4.20 34.19
CA ILE A 212 -8.84 5.39 33.51
C ILE A 212 -8.14 5.49 32.16
N VAL A 213 -8.85 5.17 31.07
CA VAL A 213 -8.46 5.48 29.69
C VAL A 213 -9.39 6.57 29.17
N LYS A 214 -8.87 7.57 28.47
CA LYS A 214 -9.67 8.56 27.73
C LYS A 214 -9.08 8.76 26.33
N PHE A 215 -9.98 8.77 25.35
CA PHE A 215 -9.69 9.14 23.96
C PHE A 215 -10.29 10.52 23.69
N GLU A 216 -9.45 11.48 23.33
CA GLU A 216 -9.89 12.74 22.71
C GLU A 216 -9.29 12.80 21.30
N ARG A 217 -9.89 13.61 20.41
CA ARG A 217 -9.52 13.66 18.97
C ARG A 217 -8.01 13.81 18.71
N LYS A 218 -7.26 14.38 19.66
CA LYS A 218 -5.82 14.55 19.55
C LYS A 218 -5.07 14.41 20.88
N HIS A 219 -5.61 13.65 21.83
CA HIS A 219 -5.01 13.47 23.16
C HIS A 219 -5.35 12.09 23.72
N LEU A 220 -4.36 11.45 24.35
CA LEU A 220 -4.49 10.15 24.99
C LEU A 220 -4.18 10.26 26.48
N TYR A 221 -5.08 9.75 27.32
CA TYR A 221 -4.86 9.60 28.75
C TYR A 221 -4.98 8.12 29.13
N VAL A 222 -3.99 7.57 29.83
CA VAL A 222 -3.97 6.20 30.36
C VAL A 222 -3.37 6.23 31.76
N GLY A 223 -4.12 5.80 32.77
CA GLY A 223 -3.63 5.74 34.14
C GLY A 223 -4.43 4.82 35.07
N LEU A 224 -3.88 4.59 36.25
CA LEU A 224 -4.53 3.85 37.34
C LEU A 224 -5.02 4.82 38.42
N ARG A 225 -6.24 4.63 38.92
CA ARG A 225 -6.83 5.55 39.91
C ARG A 225 -6.00 5.57 41.20
N GLY A 226 -5.45 6.75 41.52
CA GLY A 226 -4.60 6.95 42.70
C GLY A 226 -3.08 6.82 42.44
N HIS A 227 -2.69 6.53 41.20
CA HIS A 227 -1.30 6.56 40.74
C HIS A 227 -1.10 7.72 39.73
N PRO A 228 0.16 8.10 39.42
CA PRO A 228 0.44 8.92 38.25
C PRO A 228 -0.12 8.31 36.97
N PRO A 229 -0.45 9.12 35.93
CA PRO A 229 -0.74 8.58 34.61
C PRO A 229 0.51 7.92 34.02
N ILE A 230 0.29 6.94 33.15
CA ILE A 230 1.32 6.24 32.39
C ILE A 230 1.48 6.92 31.02
N ILE A 231 0.37 7.43 30.45
CA ILE A 231 0.35 8.29 29.26
C ILE A 231 -0.60 9.45 29.54
N ASP A 232 -0.15 10.68 29.29
CA ASP A 232 -0.93 11.92 29.42
C ASP A 232 -0.35 12.97 28.45
N GLY A 233 -0.86 13.03 27.22
CA GLY A 233 -0.30 13.97 26.22
C GLY A 233 -1.03 14.05 24.88
N GLU A 234 -0.73 15.11 24.12
CA GLU A 234 -1.20 15.30 22.74
C GLU A 234 -0.63 14.20 21.83
N THR A 235 -1.49 13.58 21.03
CA THR A 235 -1.08 12.56 20.08
C THR A 235 -0.40 13.17 18.85
N PHE A 236 0.39 12.35 18.14
CA PHE A 236 1.10 12.77 16.92
C PHE A 236 0.14 13.36 15.88
N ALA A 237 -0.86 12.57 15.47
CA ALA A 237 -1.95 13.00 14.59
C ALA A 237 -3.32 12.80 15.27
N GLU A 238 -4.41 12.97 14.51
CA GLU A 238 -5.77 12.83 15.04
C GLU A 238 -6.27 11.39 15.04
N LEU A 239 -6.93 11.00 16.14
CA LEU A 239 -7.52 9.68 16.35
C LEU A 239 -9.05 9.73 16.39
N LYS A 240 -9.67 8.65 15.93
CA LYS A 240 -11.11 8.49 15.83
C LYS A 240 -11.64 7.87 17.13
N LYS A 241 -11.90 8.74 18.12
CA LYS A 241 -12.24 8.36 19.51
C LYS A 241 -13.49 7.47 19.62
N GLU A 242 -14.37 7.50 18.62
CA GLU A 242 -15.61 6.71 18.54
C GLU A 242 -15.36 5.23 18.19
N GLU A 243 -14.24 4.92 17.53
CA GLU A 243 -13.85 3.56 17.11
C GLU A 243 -12.57 3.07 17.80
N SER A 244 -11.89 3.95 18.56
CA SER A 244 -10.80 3.58 19.46
C SER A 244 -11.33 2.88 20.71
N MET A 245 -10.72 1.78 21.13
CA MET A 245 -11.18 0.94 22.25
C MET A 245 -10.05 0.47 23.17
N TRP A 246 -10.39 -0.01 24.36
CA TRP A 246 -9.41 -0.60 25.28
C TRP A 246 -9.97 -1.82 26.01
N THR A 247 -9.09 -2.75 26.37
CA THR A 247 -9.37 -3.97 27.14
C THR A 247 -8.35 -4.15 28.26
N LEU A 248 -8.65 -5.07 29.18
CA LEU A 248 -7.79 -5.41 30.31
C LEU A 248 -7.41 -6.90 30.24
N ASP A 249 -6.20 -7.17 29.78
CA ASP A 249 -5.63 -8.51 29.68
C ASP A 249 -5.37 -9.05 31.09
N ASP A 250 -6.25 -9.95 31.54
CA ASP A 250 -6.13 -10.71 32.78
C ASP A 250 -5.96 -9.90 34.08
N GLY A 251 -6.12 -8.57 34.06
CA GLY A 251 -5.77 -7.68 35.16
C GLY A 251 -4.26 -7.37 35.28
N LYS A 252 -3.49 -7.63 34.22
CA LYS A 252 -2.01 -7.51 34.14
C LYS A 252 -1.51 -6.57 33.06
N ALA A 253 -2.25 -6.34 31.97
CA ALA A 253 -1.89 -5.34 30.97
C ALA A 253 -3.15 -4.63 30.44
N ILE A 254 -3.02 -3.36 30.08
CA ILE A 254 -4.04 -2.61 29.36
C ILE A 254 -3.69 -2.74 27.87
N HIS A 255 -4.63 -3.22 27.06
CA HIS A 255 -4.51 -3.19 25.61
C HIS A 255 -5.39 -2.07 25.07
N ILE A 256 -4.89 -1.28 24.12
CA ILE A 256 -5.53 -0.07 23.61
C ILE A 256 -5.38 -0.08 22.09
N VAL A 257 -6.50 -0.05 21.37
CA VAL A 257 -6.54 0.04 19.91
C VAL A 257 -6.98 1.45 19.53
N ILE A 258 -6.18 2.14 18.73
CA ILE A 258 -6.41 3.54 18.33
C ILE A 258 -6.61 3.59 16.81
N GLU A 259 -7.84 3.82 16.38
CA GLU A 259 -8.22 4.02 14.98
C GLU A 259 -7.73 5.41 14.51
N LYS A 260 -6.94 5.45 13.44
CA LYS A 260 -6.40 6.71 12.87
C LYS A 260 -7.45 7.40 12.01
N ILE A 261 -7.54 8.74 12.09
CA ILE A 261 -8.35 9.50 11.11
C ILE A 261 -7.65 9.52 9.73
N ASN A 262 -6.31 9.56 9.70
CA ASN A 262 -5.52 9.50 8.47
C ASN A 262 -4.99 8.09 8.22
N LYS A 263 -5.72 7.30 7.41
CA LYS A 263 -5.36 5.92 7.04
C LYS A 263 -4.25 5.79 5.98
N MET A 264 -3.43 6.83 5.82
CA MET A 264 -2.28 6.86 4.89
C MET A 264 -1.00 7.36 5.58
N GLU A 265 -0.95 7.32 6.92
CA GLU A 265 0.11 7.95 7.71
C GLU A 265 0.72 6.99 8.76
N TRP A 266 2.01 6.72 8.62
CA TRP A 266 2.84 6.08 9.65
C TRP A 266 3.18 7.12 10.72
N TRP A 267 2.77 6.85 11.97
CA TRP A 267 3.07 7.76 13.08
C TRP A 267 4.52 7.54 13.52
N SER A 268 5.27 8.62 13.79
CA SER A 268 6.62 8.53 14.36
C SER A 268 6.61 8.24 15.87
N ARG A 269 5.47 8.43 16.54
CA ARG A 269 5.24 8.22 17.98
C ARG A 269 3.74 8.30 18.29
N VAL A 270 3.30 7.75 19.44
CA VAL A 270 1.90 7.85 19.87
C VAL A 270 1.60 9.24 20.40
N VAL A 271 2.36 9.70 21.40
CA VAL A 271 2.28 11.04 21.99
C VAL A 271 3.56 11.85 21.73
N LYS A 272 3.43 13.17 21.67
CA LYS A 272 4.54 14.08 21.30
C LYS A 272 5.67 14.19 22.33
N THR A 273 5.47 13.68 23.55
CA THR A 273 6.48 13.63 24.62
C THR A 273 7.58 12.61 24.34
N ASP A 274 7.29 11.62 23.50
CA ASP A 274 8.06 10.38 23.40
C ASP A 274 9.08 10.47 22.24
N PRO A 275 10.13 9.62 22.22
CA PRO A 275 11.08 9.58 21.10
C PRO A 275 10.41 9.22 19.77
N GLU A 276 11.04 9.60 18.66
CA GLU A 276 10.56 9.24 17.32
C GLU A 276 11.21 7.97 16.81
N ILE A 277 10.40 7.07 16.25
CA ILE A 277 10.92 6.02 15.37
C ILE A 277 11.21 6.57 13.98
N ASN A 278 12.19 5.97 13.32
CA ASN A 278 12.51 6.27 11.94
C ASN A 278 11.48 5.62 10.99
N THR A 279 10.49 6.41 10.57
CA THR A 279 9.43 5.98 9.63
C THR A 279 9.93 5.64 8.22
N ARG A 280 11.19 5.93 7.85
CA ARG A 280 11.82 5.42 6.62
C ARG A 280 12.23 3.95 6.73
N LYS A 281 12.46 3.45 7.96
CA LYS A 281 12.82 2.06 8.27
C LYS A 281 11.60 1.19 8.63
N VAL A 282 10.37 1.70 8.43
CA VAL A 282 9.10 0.97 8.59
C VAL A 282 8.87 0.04 7.40
N GLN A 283 8.46 -1.19 7.67
CA GLN A 283 8.12 -2.19 6.67
C GLN A 283 6.58 -2.26 6.55
N PRO A 284 5.95 -1.68 5.50
CA PRO A 284 4.50 -1.80 5.34
C PRO A 284 4.11 -3.27 5.30
N GLU A 285 2.94 -3.61 5.86
CA GLU A 285 2.43 -4.98 5.74
C GLU A 285 2.39 -5.38 4.27
N ASN A 286 2.90 -6.58 3.99
CA ASN A 286 3.15 -7.02 2.63
C ASN A 286 1.82 -7.42 1.97
N SER A 287 1.06 -6.41 1.52
CA SER A 287 -0.18 -6.55 0.75
C SER A 287 0.02 -7.62 -0.30
N LYS A 288 -0.67 -8.75 -0.15
CA LYS A 288 -0.47 -9.89 -1.04
C LYS A 288 -0.74 -9.41 -2.44
N LEU A 289 0.11 -9.80 -3.39
CA LEU A 289 -0.02 -9.34 -4.78
C LEU A 289 -1.32 -9.84 -5.45
N SER A 290 -2.08 -10.73 -4.80
CA SER A 290 -3.48 -11.07 -5.13
C SER A 290 -4.49 -9.97 -4.86
N ASP A 291 -4.20 -9.07 -3.92
CA ASP A 291 -5.15 -8.12 -3.32
C ASP A 291 -5.04 -6.72 -3.97
N LEU A 292 -3.98 -6.52 -4.77
CA LEU A 292 -3.77 -5.35 -5.65
C LEU A 292 -4.41 -5.59 -7.03
N ASP A 293 -4.96 -4.52 -7.63
CA ASP A 293 -5.43 -4.57 -9.02
C ASP A 293 -4.28 -4.83 -10.00
N GLY A 294 -4.57 -5.37 -11.18
CA GLY A 294 -3.55 -5.81 -12.14
C GLY A 294 -2.61 -4.71 -12.67
N GLU A 295 -2.99 -3.43 -12.63
CA GLU A 295 -2.13 -2.31 -13.06
C GLU A 295 -1.19 -1.91 -11.92
N THR A 296 -1.72 -1.70 -10.71
CA THR A 296 -0.92 -1.43 -9.50
C THR A 296 0.02 -2.59 -9.19
N ARG A 297 -0.48 -3.83 -9.26
CA ARG A 297 0.29 -5.07 -9.05
C ARG A 297 1.50 -5.13 -9.97
N SER A 298 1.35 -4.92 -11.28
CA SER A 298 2.46 -5.01 -12.23
C SER A 298 3.52 -3.93 -11.97
N MET A 299 3.11 -2.74 -11.52
CA MET A 299 4.04 -1.68 -11.09
C MET A 299 4.81 -2.07 -9.81
N VAL A 300 4.13 -2.66 -8.82
CA VAL A 300 4.78 -3.15 -7.58
C VAL A 300 5.71 -4.33 -7.86
N GLU A 301 5.31 -5.30 -8.70
CA GLU A 301 6.17 -6.41 -9.13
C GLU A 301 7.44 -5.92 -9.81
N LYS A 302 7.33 -4.94 -10.73
CA LYS A 302 8.50 -4.30 -11.35
C LYS A 302 9.37 -3.59 -10.32
N MET A 303 8.78 -2.83 -9.40
CA MET A 303 9.53 -2.09 -8.39
C MET A 303 10.28 -3.01 -7.42
N MET A 304 9.65 -4.10 -6.97
CA MET A 304 10.30 -5.14 -6.16
C MET A 304 11.43 -5.85 -6.93
N TYR A 305 11.23 -6.14 -8.21
CA TYR A 305 12.25 -6.74 -9.08
C TYR A 305 13.46 -5.81 -9.29
N ASP A 306 13.20 -4.54 -9.57
CA ASP A 306 14.25 -3.51 -9.75
C ASP A 306 15.01 -3.23 -8.44
N GLN A 307 14.33 -3.32 -7.28
CA GLN A 307 14.97 -3.21 -5.97
C GLN A 307 15.92 -4.37 -5.68
N HIS A 308 15.44 -5.63 -5.74
CA HIS A 308 16.28 -6.81 -5.50
C HIS A 308 17.50 -6.84 -6.44
N ARG A 309 17.35 -6.37 -7.67
CA ARG A 309 18.45 -6.28 -8.63
C ARG A 309 19.45 -5.18 -8.27
N ARG A 310 18.99 -4.00 -7.85
CA ARG A 310 19.87 -2.93 -7.34
C ARG A 310 20.65 -3.37 -6.11
N GLU A 311 20.01 -4.06 -5.17
CA GLU A 311 20.66 -4.65 -3.98
C GLU A 311 21.70 -5.71 -4.36
N ALA A 312 21.42 -6.52 -5.39
CA ALA A 312 22.36 -7.50 -5.95
C ALA A 312 23.39 -6.91 -6.94
N GLY A 313 23.47 -5.59 -7.12
CA GLY A 313 24.40 -4.93 -8.06
C GLY A 313 24.11 -5.20 -9.55
N LEU A 314 22.93 -5.72 -9.88
CA LEU A 314 22.47 -6.02 -11.23
C LEU A 314 21.72 -4.82 -11.84
N PRO A 315 21.78 -4.61 -13.17
CA PRO A 315 21.00 -3.55 -13.84
C PRO A 315 19.50 -3.68 -13.55
N THR A 316 18.76 -2.59 -13.48
CA THR A 316 17.29 -2.60 -13.37
C THR A 316 16.61 -3.05 -14.68
N SER A 317 15.30 -3.32 -14.65
CA SER A 317 14.49 -3.70 -15.82
C SER A 317 14.60 -2.71 -16.97
N ASP A 318 14.69 -1.41 -16.69
CA ASP A 318 14.79 -0.39 -17.75
C ASP A 318 16.23 -0.17 -18.23
N GLU A 319 17.24 -0.39 -17.38
CA GLU A 319 18.64 -0.44 -17.80
C GLU A 319 18.93 -1.68 -18.64
N GLN A 320 18.35 -2.84 -18.30
CA GLN A 320 18.45 -4.03 -19.14
C GLN A 320 17.74 -3.84 -20.48
N LYS A 321 16.55 -3.21 -20.54
CA LYS A 321 15.92 -2.86 -21.83
C LYS A 321 16.80 -1.94 -22.68
N LYS A 322 17.50 -0.97 -22.06
CA LYS A 322 18.49 -0.13 -22.76
C LYS A 322 19.67 -0.98 -23.27
N GLN A 323 20.20 -1.89 -22.46
CA GLN A 323 21.30 -2.79 -22.85
C GLN A 323 20.87 -3.75 -23.97
N ASP A 324 19.68 -4.34 -23.92
CA ASP A 324 19.14 -5.24 -24.94
C ASP A 324 18.85 -4.49 -26.25
N MET A 325 18.34 -3.25 -26.18
CA MET A 325 18.13 -2.38 -27.33
C MET A 325 19.45 -1.94 -27.97
N LEU A 326 20.43 -1.54 -27.15
CA LEU A 326 21.77 -1.17 -27.59
C LEU A 326 22.50 -2.38 -28.21
N LYS A 327 22.38 -3.56 -27.61
CA LYS A 327 22.96 -4.81 -28.13
C LYS A 327 22.36 -5.15 -29.50
N LYS A 328 21.03 -5.08 -29.65
CA LYS A 328 20.38 -5.26 -30.96
C LYS A 328 20.83 -4.21 -31.99
N PHE A 329 21.08 -2.97 -31.57
CA PHE A 329 21.62 -1.93 -32.44
C PHE A 329 23.07 -2.21 -32.87
N MET A 330 23.91 -2.74 -31.98
CA MET A 330 25.26 -3.20 -32.30
C MET A 330 25.24 -4.42 -33.25
N GLU A 331 24.35 -5.39 -33.00
CA GLU A 331 24.15 -6.57 -33.85
C GLU A 331 23.61 -6.20 -35.25
N ALA A 332 22.77 -5.17 -35.35
CA ALA A 332 22.24 -4.65 -36.61
C ALA A 332 23.24 -3.75 -37.37
N HIS A 333 24.29 -3.24 -36.71
CA HIS A 333 25.31 -2.39 -37.33
C HIS A 333 26.75 -2.85 -37.02
N PRO A 334 27.19 -4.02 -37.54
CA PRO A 334 28.53 -4.57 -37.27
C PRO A 334 29.70 -3.71 -37.76
N GLU A 335 29.44 -2.76 -38.67
CA GLU A 335 30.45 -1.86 -39.24
C GLU A 335 30.80 -0.66 -38.34
N MET A 336 30.02 -0.39 -37.28
CA MET A 336 30.31 0.70 -36.34
C MET A 336 31.21 0.24 -35.19
N ASP A 337 32.38 0.87 -35.05
CA ASP A 337 33.30 0.64 -33.93
C ASP A 337 32.80 1.30 -32.64
N PHE A 338 32.00 0.56 -31.86
CA PHE A 338 31.51 1.01 -30.55
C PHE A 338 32.56 0.96 -29.43
N THR A 339 33.81 0.50 -29.67
CA THR A 339 34.83 0.38 -28.59
C THR A 339 35.24 1.72 -27.98
N LYS A 340 34.91 2.84 -28.65
CA LYS A 340 35.20 4.21 -28.20
C LYS A 340 33.97 4.95 -27.67
N CYS A 341 32.79 4.33 -27.66
CA CYS A 341 31.57 4.93 -27.13
C CYS A 341 31.59 4.94 -25.60
N LYS A 342 31.36 6.12 -25.00
CA LYS A 342 31.10 6.25 -23.56
C LYS A 342 29.61 6.12 -23.31
N PHE A 343 29.20 5.06 -22.63
CA PHE A 343 27.85 4.87 -22.15
C PHE A 343 27.78 5.33 -20.69
N ASN A 344 27.08 6.44 -20.46
CA ASN A 344 26.74 7.01 -19.15
C ASN A 344 25.23 6.95 -18.96
#